data_AF-A0A7C9EPG3-F1
#
_entry.id   AF-A0A7C9EPG3-F1
#
_cell.length_a   1.000
_cell.length_b   1.000
_cell.length_c   1.000
_cell.angle_alpha   90.00
_cell.angle_beta   90.00
_cell.angle_gamma   90.00
#
_symmetry.space_group_name_H-M   'P 1'
#
loop_
_entity.id
_entity.type
_entity.pdbx_description
1 polymer ?
#
loop_
_entity_poly.entity_id
_entity_poly.type
_entity_poly.pdbx_seq_one_letter_code
_entity_poly.pdbx_strand_id
1 'polypeptide(L)'
;TVAAGAQGLPTLLKLMNVMIGKKQEWQSMKQLPVPIDLGKEFQFHTIFVCPVSRDQATEDNPPMLMSCGHVLCKQSIMKLSKSSTKPFKCPYCPSEIEASRCRQLFF
;
A
#
# COMPACT_ATOMS: atom_id res chain seq x y z
N THR A 1 4.53 7.57 15.51
CA THR A 1 4.32 8.94 14.99
C THR A 1 5.30 9.95 15.58
N VAL A 2 5.56 9.97 16.89
CA VAL A 2 6.56 10.88 17.51
C VAL A 2 7.98 10.69 16.94
N ALA A 3 8.41 9.44 16.73
CA ALA A 3 9.75 9.13 16.18
C ALA A 3 9.96 9.67 14.76
N ALA A 4 8.99 9.48 13.85
CA ALA A 4 9.01 10.06 12.50
C ALA A 4 9.14 11.58 12.54
N GLY A 5 8.36 12.23 13.42
CA GLY A 5 8.43 13.68 13.63
C GLY A 5 9.81 14.12 14.09
N ALA A 6 10.41 13.41 15.06
CA ALA A 6 11.76 13.71 15.55
C ALA A 6 12.83 13.56 14.46
N GLN A 7 12.72 12.56 13.58
CA GLN A 7 13.65 12.37 12.46
C GLN A 7 13.49 13.44 11.37
N GLY A 8 12.25 13.84 11.06
CA GLY A 8 12.00 14.86 10.03
C GLY A 8 12.27 16.30 10.49
N LEU A 9 12.19 16.57 11.79
CA LEU A 9 12.26 17.92 12.35
C LEU A 9 13.54 18.70 12.00
N PRO A 10 14.76 18.13 12.05
CA PRO A 10 15.98 18.85 11.68
C PRO A 10 15.97 19.36 10.23
N THR A 11 15.46 18.55 9.30
CA THR A 11 15.32 18.93 7.88
C THR A 11 14.29 20.04 7.71
N LEU A 12 13.16 19.95 8.41
CA LEU A 12 12.12 20.99 8.41
C LEU A 12 12.63 22.32 8.97
N LEU A 13 13.40 22.31 10.07
CA LEU A 13 13.98 23.53 10.65
C LEU A 13 14.99 24.19 9.70
N LYS A 14 15.84 23.40 9.04
CA LYS A 14 16.75 23.93 7.99
C LYS A 14 15.98 24.54 6.84
N LEU A 15 14.93 23.86 6.38
CA LEU A 15 14.06 24.36 5.33
C LEU A 15 13.41 25.69 5.72
N MET A 16 12.88 25.80 6.94
CA MET A 16 12.29 27.04 7.45
C MET A 16 13.31 28.18 7.38
N ASN A 17 14.54 27.97 7.85
CA ASN A 17 15.57 29.01 7.84
C ASN A 17 15.91 29.51 6.43
N VAL A 18 15.95 28.63 5.43
CA VAL A 18 16.19 29.01 4.02
C VAL A 18 14.99 29.76 3.42
N MET A 19 13.78 29.40 3.83
CA MET A 19 12.55 29.92 3.23
C MET A 19 12.03 31.24 3.85
N ILE A 20 12.61 31.71 4.97
CA ILE A 20 12.19 32.97 5.65
C ILE A 20 12.16 34.18 4.69
N GLY A 21 13.05 34.22 3.68
CA GLY A 21 13.10 35.29 2.67
C GLY A 21 12.15 35.13 1.47
N LYS A 22 11.42 34.00 1.36
CA LYS A 22 10.66 33.59 0.15
C LYS A 22 9.17 33.36 0.44
N LYS A 23 8.54 34.26 1.21
CA LYS A 23 7.16 34.11 1.70
C LYS A 23 6.10 33.83 0.61
N GLN A 24 6.22 34.44 -0.58
CA GLN A 24 5.25 34.22 -1.67
C GLN A 24 5.39 32.83 -2.31
N GLU A 25 6.60 32.29 -2.43
CA GLU A 25 6.83 30.96 -3.02
C GLU A 25 6.16 29.86 -2.17
N TRP A 26 6.16 30.02 -0.83
CA TRP A 26 5.56 29.06 0.11
C TRP A 26 4.06 28.84 -0.11
N GLN A 27 3.30 29.89 -0.38
CA GLN A 27 1.84 29.79 -0.53
C GLN A 27 1.41 29.01 -1.78
N SER A 28 2.31 28.89 -2.76
CA SER A 28 2.07 28.19 -4.03
C SER A 28 2.56 26.73 -4.03
N MET A 29 3.37 26.34 -3.03
CA MET A 29 3.94 25.00 -2.95
C MET A 29 2.90 23.97 -2.53
N LYS A 30 2.70 22.95 -3.36
CA LYS A 30 1.87 21.77 -3.04
C LYS A 30 2.64 20.69 -2.28
N GLN A 31 3.96 20.76 -2.29
CA GLN A 31 4.87 19.78 -1.69
C GLN A 31 6.11 20.47 -1.13
N LEU A 32 6.82 19.79 -0.22
CA LEU A 32 8.10 20.26 0.30
C LEU A 32 9.16 20.26 -0.81
N PRO A 33 10.04 21.29 -0.88
CA PRO A 33 11.08 21.37 -1.91
C PRO A 33 12.25 20.42 -1.65
N VAL A 34 12.28 19.76 -0.48
CA VAL A 34 13.26 18.74 -0.14
C VAL A 34 12.55 17.48 0.34
N PRO A 35 13.00 16.28 -0.09
CA PRO A 35 12.46 15.04 0.43
C PRO A 35 12.86 14.86 1.89
N ILE A 36 11.94 14.34 2.70
CA ILE A 36 12.24 13.88 4.07
C ILE A 36 12.27 12.36 4.00
N ASP A 37 13.48 11.79 4.07
CA ASP A 37 13.65 10.35 4.17
C ASP A 37 13.46 9.93 5.62
N LEU A 38 12.38 9.19 5.89
CA LEU A 38 12.05 8.67 7.21
C LEU A 38 12.30 7.15 7.30
N GLY A 39 12.83 6.53 6.25
CA GLY A 39 12.87 5.07 6.15
C GLY A 39 11.49 4.42 5.90
N LYS A 40 11.51 3.12 5.61
CA LYS A 40 10.31 2.35 5.26
C LYS A 40 9.37 2.12 6.45
N GLU A 41 9.87 2.20 7.68
CA GLU A 41 9.06 1.97 8.89
C GLU A 41 7.97 3.03 9.13
N PHE A 42 8.09 4.20 8.51
CA PHE A 42 7.08 5.27 8.57
C PHE A 42 6.31 5.44 7.25
N GLN A 43 6.47 4.52 6.31
CA GLN A 43 5.67 4.45 5.08
C GLN A 43 4.45 3.57 5.33
N PHE A 44 3.41 4.18 5.88
CA PHE A 44 2.15 3.49 6.14
C PHE A 44 1.35 3.39 4.85
N HIS A 45 1.14 2.17 4.39
CA HIS A 45 0.25 1.86 3.28
C HIS A 45 -1.14 1.48 3.80
N THR A 46 -2.14 1.61 2.93
CA THR A 46 -3.50 1.19 3.25
C THR A 46 -3.51 -0.30 3.62
N ILE A 47 -4.04 -0.60 4.80
CA ILE A 47 -4.22 -1.96 5.27
C ILE A 47 -5.32 -2.62 4.43
N PHE A 48 -5.02 -3.79 3.83
CA PHE A 48 -6.02 -4.61 3.17
C PHE A 48 -6.55 -5.70 4.11
N VAL A 49 -7.87 -5.82 4.22
CA VAL A 49 -8.54 -6.92 4.91
C VAL A 49 -9.20 -7.80 3.86
N CYS A 50 -8.88 -9.10 3.90
CA CYS A 50 -9.45 -10.05 2.96
C CYS A 50 -10.96 -10.16 3.19
N PRO A 51 -11.80 -9.96 2.17
CA PRO A 51 -13.24 -10.04 2.35
C PRO A 51 -13.76 -11.46 2.55
N VAL A 52 -12.98 -12.47 2.12
CA VAL A 52 -13.35 -13.88 2.27
C VAL A 52 -12.91 -14.42 3.62
N SER A 53 -11.66 -14.18 4.02
CA SER A 53 -11.16 -14.69 5.31
C SER A 53 -11.47 -13.77 6.48
N ARG A 54 -11.73 -12.47 6.21
CA ARG A 54 -11.90 -11.39 7.18
C ARG A 54 -10.65 -11.07 8.00
N ASP A 55 -9.50 -11.57 7.54
CA ASP A 55 -8.20 -11.30 8.16
C ASP A 55 -7.46 -10.20 7.41
N GLN A 56 -6.65 -9.44 8.14
CA GLN A 56 -5.71 -8.49 7.55
C GLN A 56 -4.62 -9.23 6.73
N ALA A 57 -4.27 -8.69 5.57
CA ALA A 57 -3.16 -9.21 4.77
C ALA A 57 -1.81 -9.02 5.47
N THR A 58 -0.92 -9.97 5.24
CA THR A 58 0.44 -10.01 5.78
C THR A 58 1.45 -10.28 4.67
N GLU A 59 2.75 -10.24 4.97
CA GLU A 59 3.80 -10.61 4.00
C GLU A 59 3.66 -12.06 3.52
N ASP A 60 3.28 -13.00 4.42
CA ASP A 60 3.04 -14.41 4.08
C ASP A 60 1.69 -14.67 3.38
N ASN A 61 0.71 -13.80 3.64
CA ASN A 61 -0.63 -13.87 3.05
C ASN A 61 -1.00 -12.54 2.38
N PRO A 62 -0.29 -12.15 1.31
CA PRO A 62 -0.43 -10.84 0.70
C PRO A 62 -1.74 -10.72 -0.08
N PRO A 63 -2.20 -9.49 -0.34
CA PRO A 63 -3.30 -9.26 -1.27
C PRO A 63 -2.86 -9.61 -2.70
N MET A 64 -3.74 -10.31 -3.42
CA MET A 64 -3.51 -10.78 -4.77
C MET A 64 -4.60 -10.21 -5.69
N LEU A 65 -4.17 -9.48 -6.72
CA LEU A 65 -5.02 -8.98 -7.80
C LEU A 65 -5.38 -10.11 -8.75
N MET A 66 -6.67 -10.35 -8.91
CA MET A 66 -7.22 -11.30 -9.87
C MET A 66 -7.34 -10.65 -11.27
N SER A 67 -7.46 -11.48 -12.32
CA SER A 67 -7.60 -11.00 -13.71
C SER A 67 -8.83 -10.11 -13.95
N CYS A 68 -9.86 -10.21 -13.10
CA CYS A 68 -11.06 -9.37 -13.14
C CYS A 68 -10.91 -8.03 -12.40
N GLY A 69 -9.76 -7.74 -11.79
CA GLY A 69 -9.49 -6.50 -11.05
C GLY A 69 -9.83 -6.53 -9.56
N HIS A 70 -10.54 -7.55 -9.07
CA HIS A 70 -10.80 -7.72 -7.63
C HIS A 70 -9.59 -8.31 -6.89
N VAL A 71 -9.54 -8.08 -5.58
CA VAL A 71 -8.41 -8.47 -4.73
C VAL A 71 -8.86 -9.43 -3.64
N LEU A 72 -8.11 -10.50 -3.44
CA LEU A 72 -8.26 -11.46 -2.33
C LEU A 72 -6.88 -11.81 -1.77
N CYS A 73 -6.79 -12.27 -0.52
CA CYS A 73 -5.53 -12.76 0.00
C CYS A 73 -5.10 -14.09 -0.65
N LYS A 74 -3.79 -14.33 -0.74
CA LYS A 74 -3.17 -15.54 -1.32
C LYS A 74 -3.80 -16.82 -0.79
N GLN A 75 -3.95 -16.98 0.51
CA GLN A 75 -4.55 -18.19 1.11
C GLN A 75 -6.01 -18.39 0.71
N SER A 76 -6.80 -17.32 0.55
CA SER A 76 -8.18 -17.42 0.07
C SER A 76 -8.22 -17.91 -1.37
N ILE A 77 -7.34 -17.41 -2.23
CA ILE A 77 -7.19 -17.89 -3.62
C ILE A 77 -6.77 -19.37 -3.64
N MET A 78 -5.80 -19.77 -2.83
CA MET A 78 -5.38 -21.18 -2.75
C MET A 78 -6.52 -22.09 -2.30
N LYS A 79 -7.32 -21.70 -1.31
CA LYS A 79 -8.48 -22.47 -0.86
C LYS A 79 -9.54 -22.59 -1.97
N LEU A 80 -9.88 -21.48 -2.65
CA LEU A 80 -10.91 -21.46 -3.70
C LEU A 80 -10.49 -22.25 -4.95
N SER A 81 -9.22 -22.19 -5.32
CA SER A 81 -8.64 -22.90 -6.47
C SER A 81 -8.24 -24.35 -6.19
N LYS A 82 -8.52 -24.88 -4.98
CA LYS A 82 -8.03 -26.18 -4.50
C LYS A 82 -6.52 -26.34 -4.71
N SER A 83 -5.74 -25.44 -4.11
CA SER A 83 -4.29 -25.36 -4.25
C SER A 83 -3.81 -25.18 -5.69
N SER A 84 -4.42 -24.24 -6.42
CA SER A 84 -4.10 -23.92 -7.82
C SER A 84 -4.36 -25.04 -8.83
N THR A 85 -5.10 -26.09 -8.47
CA THR A 85 -5.37 -27.23 -9.36
C THR A 85 -6.50 -26.95 -10.36
N LYS A 86 -7.37 -25.99 -10.08
CA LYS A 86 -8.49 -25.64 -10.95
C LYS A 86 -8.86 -24.16 -10.88
N PRO A 87 -9.51 -23.61 -11.92
CA PRO A 87 -10.09 -22.28 -11.84
C PRO A 87 -11.20 -22.19 -10.79
N PHE A 88 -11.47 -20.97 -10.33
CA PHE A 88 -12.52 -20.66 -9.36
C PHE A 88 -13.27 -19.39 -9.75
N LYS A 89 -14.51 -19.21 -9.25
CA LYS A 89 -15.28 -17.99 -9.51
C LYS A 89 -14.89 -16.89 -8.52
N CYS A 90 -14.76 -15.67 -9.01
CA CYS A 90 -14.60 -14.51 -8.16
C CYS A 90 -15.80 -14.37 -7.20
N PRO A 91 -15.60 -14.11 -5.89
CA PRO A 91 -16.71 -13.89 -4.95
C PRO A 91 -17.56 -12.63 -5.24
N TYR A 92 -17.03 -11.71 -6.04
CA TYR A 92 -17.63 -10.40 -6.31
C TYR A 92 -18.23 -10.24 -7.70
N CYS A 93 -17.87 -11.10 -8.65
CA CYS A 93 -18.30 -10.99 -10.03
C CYS A 93 -18.36 -12.38 -10.68
N PRO A 94 -19.03 -12.53 -11.83
CA PRO A 94 -19.18 -13.84 -12.46
C PRO A 94 -17.90 -14.36 -13.14
N SER A 95 -16.81 -13.59 -13.13
CA SER A 95 -15.55 -13.97 -13.79
C SER A 95 -14.92 -15.21 -13.16
N GLU A 96 -14.42 -16.09 -14.03
CA GLU A 96 -13.61 -17.25 -13.64
C GLU A 96 -12.12 -16.88 -13.63
N ILE A 97 -11.42 -17.32 -12.59
CA ILE A 97 -10.07 -16.91 -12.24
C ILE A 97 -9.16 -18.14 -12.17
N GLU A 98 -8.03 -18.08 -12.87
CA GLU A 98 -6.91 -19.01 -12.71
C GLU A 98 -5.93 -18.46 -11.66
N ALA A 99 -5.64 -19.23 -10.61
CA ALA A 99 -4.76 -18.80 -9.53
C ALA A 99 -3.35 -18.41 -10.01
N SER A 100 -2.86 -19.03 -11.08
CA SER A 100 -1.58 -18.72 -11.72
C SER A 100 -1.52 -17.33 -12.36
N ARG A 101 -2.68 -16.73 -12.70
CA ARG A 101 -2.77 -15.38 -13.29
C ARG A 101 -2.94 -14.28 -12.24
N CYS A 102 -3.11 -14.65 -10.98
CA CYS A 102 -3.22 -13.70 -9.89
C CYS A 102 -1.84 -13.13 -9.56
N ARG A 103 -1.75 -11.80 -9.42
CA ARG A 103 -0.49 -11.09 -9.16
C ARG A 103 -0.54 -10.46 -7.77
N GLN A 104 0.56 -10.56 -7.03
CA GLN A 104 0.67 -9.89 -5.74
C GLN A 104 0.57 -8.37 -5.93
N LEU A 105 -0.24 -7.71 -5.10
CA LEU A 105 -0.26 -6.27 -4.98
C LEU A 105 0.79 -5.83 -3.97
N PHE A 106 1.59 -4.85 -4.37
CA PHE A 106 2.49 -4.11 -3.50
C PHE A 106 1.89 -2.73 -3.33
N PHE A 107 1.83 -2.26 -2.09
CA PHE A 107 1.46 -0.89 -1.79
C PHE A 107 2.73 -0.05 -1.71
#